data_AF-A0A060SL08-F1
#
_entry.id   AF-A0A060SL08-F1
#
_cell.length_a   1.000
_cell.length_b   1.000
_cell.length_c   1.000
_cell.angle_alpha   90.00
_cell.angle_beta   90.00
_cell.angle_gamma   90.00
#
_symmetry.space_group_name_H-M   'P 1'
#
loop_
_entity.id
_entity.type
_entity.pdbx_description
1 polymer ?
#
loop_
_entity_poly.entity_id
_entity_poly.type
_entity_poly.pdbx_seq_one_letter_code
_entity_poly.pdbx_strand_id
1 'polypeptide(L)'
;MVDSHDLPALPPPATPKPKAARRAEQPVGKHFMTPETRRPTRKTAAFVVRPELDMRLKSLHTKLENLTNDQKPANAVQAMAEPIVDIDMVGPPDPDSDIPMEDSYADDVADDLGHDKDSKLKRSRPRTEEALKSVHAAWLSLIPSVLEDYNSYLQSAHSRTVRVKPDWSFSCPSGTCYVQTSLILCLHFDFLVSVQVSFCDCRNISRRLVSNGLFPTSPSQPRVAISIDLLDFYFALFERSADAVSALASALKTFYERRGFPVLDSKVCMGTNHSVAAAN
;
A
#
# COMPACT_ATOMS: atom_id res chain seq x y z
N MET A 1 20.21 49.90 11.90
CA MET A 1 19.08 49.97 12.84
C MET A 1 17.83 49.86 12.00
N VAL A 2 17.28 48.66 11.88
CA VAL A 2 16.04 48.39 11.14
C VAL A 2 15.20 47.49 12.03
N ASP A 3 14.00 47.97 12.32
CA ASP A 3 13.06 47.47 13.31
C ASP A 3 12.58 46.04 13.04
N SER A 4 12.54 45.26 14.11
CA SER A 4 11.94 43.92 14.14
C SER A 4 10.41 44.05 14.12
N HIS A 5 9.78 43.58 13.05
CA HIS A 5 8.35 43.40 12.99
C HIS A 5 7.95 42.14 13.79
N ASP A 6 7.43 42.35 14.99
CA ASP A 6 6.72 41.32 15.76
C ASP A 6 5.42 40.94 15.03
N LEU A 7 5.31 39.68 14.62
CA LEU A 7 4.07 39.12 14.09
C LEU A 7 3.07 38.87 15.22
N PRO A 8 1.77 39.19 15.03
CA PRO A 8 0.76 38.99 16.05
C PRO A 8 0.50 37.49 16.30
N ALA A 9 0.75 37.04 17.52
CA ALA A 9 0.45 35.69 17.97
C ALA A 9 -1.06 35.45 18.02
N LEU A 10 -1.57 34.57 17.16
CA LEU A 10 -2.96 34.12 17.21
C LEU A 10 -3.18 33.18 18.41
N PRO A 11 -4.28 33.32 19.16
CA PRO A 11 -4.60 32.41 20.25
C PRO A 11 -4.90 31.00 19.73
N PRO A 12 -4.56 29.95 20.48
CA PRO A 12 -4.80 28.57 20.06
C PRO A 12 -6.30 28.25 19.94
N PRO A 13 -6.70 27.37 19.01
CA PRO A 13 -8.09 27.01 18.79
C PRO A 13 -8.70 26.35 20.03
N ALA A 14 -9.91 26.77 20.39
CA ALA A 14 -10.65 26.23 21.52
C ALA A 14 -11.03 24.77 21.27
N THR A 15 -10.42 23.85 22.02
CA THR A 15 -10.77 22.42 21.95
C THR A 15 -12.16 22.19 22.54
N PRO A 16 -13.06 21.46 21.86
CA PRO A 16 -14.39 21.15 22.38
C PRO A 16 -14.32 20.35 23.68
N LYS A 17 -15.27 20.60 24.59
CA LYS A 17 -15.35 19.89 25.87
C LYS A 17 -15.59 18.39 25.63
N PRO A 18 -14.92 17.50 26.37
CA PRO A 18 -15.15 16.06 26.25
C PRO A 18 -16.61 15.75 26.59
N LYS A 19 -17.31 15.07 25.67
CA LYS A 19 -18.67 14.57 25.91
C LYS A 19 -18.60 13.52 27.02
N ALA A 20 -19.40 13.69 28.06
CA ALA A 20 -19.55 12.68 29.10
C ALA A 20 -20.06 11.36 28.49
N ALA A 21 -19.46 10.25 28.88
CA ALA A 21 -19.87 8.92 28.42
C ALA A 21 -21.35 8.69 28.82
N ARG A 22 -22.18 8.39 27.82
CA ARG A 22 -23.58 8.04 28.03
C ARG A 22 -23.62 6.70 28.77
N ARG A 23 -24.23 6.68 29.96
CA ARG A 23 -24.33 5.54 30.89
C ARG A 23 -25.04 4.29 30.33
N ALA A 24 -25.49 4.31 29.08
CA ALA A 24 -26.32 3.27 28.49
C ALA A 24 -25.56 2.20 27.67
N GLU A 25 -24.23 2.31 27.51
CA GLU A 25 -23.46 1.45 26.59
C GLU A 25 -22.33 0.64 27.27
N GLN A 26 -22.51 0.19 28.52
CA GLN A 26 -21.55 -0.74 29.15
C GLN A 26 -22.25 -2.03 29.57
N PRO A 27 -22.09 -3.14 28.82
CA PRO A 27 -22.74 -4.41 29.13
C PRO A 27 -21.94 -5.32 30.08
N VAL A 28 -20.84 -4.84 30.70
CA VAL A 28 -19.99 -5.71 31.52
C VAL A 28 -19.66 -5.04 32.85
N GLY A 29 -19.89 -5.77 33.94
CA GLY A 29 -19.91 -5.27 35.32
C GLY A 29 -18.64 -4.53 35.79
N LYS A 30 -18.77 -3.90 36.97
CA LYS A 30 -17.81 -2.97 37.59
C LYS A 30 -16.36 -3.46 37.73
N HIS A 31 -16.09 -4.74 37.47
CA HIS A 31 -14.76 -5.35 37.57
C HIS A 31 -13.87 -5.14 36.33
N PHE A 32 -14.42 -4.70 35.20
CA PHE A 32 -13.68 -4.43 33.96
C PHE A 32 -13.36 -2.95 33.74
N MET A 33 -13.38 -2.12 34.78
CA MET A 33 -12.98 -0.72 34.66
C MET A 33 -11.45 -0.62 34.64
N THR A 34 -10.90 -0.21 33.50
CA THR A 34 -9.49 0.17 33.40
C THR A 34 -9.19 1.29 34.42
N PRO A 35 -8.09 1.22 35.20
CA PRO A 35 -7.78 2.24 36.20
C PRO A 35 -7.78 3.63 35.57
N GLU A 36 -8.61 4.53 36.09
CA GLU A 36 -8.65 5.93 35.64
C GLU A 36 -7.34 6.62 36.06
N THR A 37 -6.39 6.66 35.14
CA THR A 37 -5.17 7.46 35.31
C THR A 37 -5.55 8.93 35.29
N ARG A 38 -5.52 9.57 36.47
CA ARG A 38 -5.75 11.02 36.61
C ARG A 38 -4.72 11.76 35.77
N ARG A 39 -5.14 12.29 34.63
CA ARG A 39 -4.31 13.19 33.83
C ARG A 39 -4.07 14.47 34.64
N PRO A 40 -2.81 14.90 34.83
CA PRO A 40 -2.53 16.16 35.52
C PRO A 40 -3.22 17.32 34.79
N THR A 41 -3.91 18.17 35.54
CA THR A 41 -4.72 19.30 35.02
C THR A 41 -3.88 20.42 34.41
N ARG A 42 -2.57 20.41 34.65
CA ARG A 42 -1.64 21.41 34.17
C ARG A 42 -0.80 20.83 33.03
N LYS A 43 -1.02 21.35 31.81
CA LYS A 43 -0.17 21.05 30.65
C LYS A 43 1.25 21.54 30.92
N THR A 44 2.15 20.64 31.30
CA THR A 44 3.60 20.87 31.29
C THR A 44 4.08 20.74 29.85
N ALA A 45 3.79 21.75 29.02
CA ALA A 45 4.49 21.93 27.77
C ALA A 45 5.90 22.45 28.09
N ALA A 46 6.85 21.54 28.29
CA ALA A 46 8.25 21.89 28.38
C ALA A 46 8.72 22.24 26.97
N PHE A 47 9.22 23.46 26.78
CA PHE A 47 9.96 23.82 25.57
C PHE A 47 11.26 23.02 25.57
N VAL A 48 11.28 21.91 24.85
CA VAL A 48 12.49 21.10 24.68
C VAL A 48 13.24 21.67 23.48
N VAL A 49 14.21 22.55 23.75
CA VAL A 49 15.21 22.93 22.75
C VAL A 49 15.97 21.64 22.42
N ARG A 50 15.92 21.21 21.17
CA ARG A 50 16.63 20.02 20.65
C ARG A 50 17.79 20.50 19.78
N PRO A 51 19.01 20.65 20.33
CA PRO A 51 20.17 21.19 19.59
C PRO A 51 20.52 20.36 18.34
N GLU A 52 20.25 19.05 18.36
CA GLU A 52 20.47 18.16 17.23
C GLU A 52 19.60 18.50 16.00
N LEU A 53 18.41 19.06 16.23
CA LEU A 53 17.48 19.39 15.15
C LEU A 53 18.01 20.58 14.33
N ASP A 54 18.60 21.56 15.00
CA ASP A 54 19.22 22.72 14.35
C ASP A 54 20.48 22.32 13.57
N MET A 55 21.28 21.39 14.10
CA MET A 55 22.43 20.84 13.37
C MET A 55 21.99 20.08 12.12
N ARG A 56 20.91 19.30 12.22
CA ARG A 56 20.35 18.54 11.10
C ARG A 56 19.77 19.48 10.02
N LEU A 57 19.10 20.56 10.43
CA LEU A 57 18.62 21.60 9.52
C LEU A 57 19.77 22.28 8.77
N LYS A 58 20.84 22.65 9.47
CA LYS A 58 22.03 23.24 8.86
C LYS A 58 22.70 22.30 7.85
N SER A 59 22.80 21.01 8.18
CA SER A 59 23.35 19.99 7.28
C SER A 59 22.49 19.80 6.02
N LEU A 60 21.17 19.92 6.13
CA LEU A 60 20.28 19.87 4.97
C LEU A 60 20.40 21.13 4.11
N HIS A 61 20.56 22.30 4.74
CA HIS A 61 20.75 23.56 4.02
C HIS A 61 22.04 23.57 3.19
N THR A 62 23.16 23.11 3.77
CA THR A 62 24.43 22.98 3.04
C THR A 62 24.35 21.96 1.91
N LYS A 63 23.62 20.85 2.09
CA LYS A 63 23.38 19.90 0.99
C LYS A 63 22.57 20.52 -0.16
N LEU A 64 21.57 21.33 0.17
CA LEU A 64 20.78 22.07 -0.84
C LEU A 64 21.64 23.09 -1.60
N GLU A 65 22.49 23.83 -0.90
CA GLU A 65 23.41 24.79 -1.51
C GLU A 65 24.43 24.12 -2.44
N ASN A 66 24.95 22.95 -2.07
CA ASN A 66 25.86 22.19 -2.92
C ASN A 66 25.17 21.72 -4.21
N LEU A 67 23.97 21.15 -4.10
CA LEU A 67 23.21 20.67 -5.27
C LEU A 67 22.77 21.80 -6.21
N THR A 68 22.48 22.98 -5.66
CA THR A 68 22.11 24.16 -6.46
C THR A 68 23.32 24.79 -7.14
N ASN A 69 24.51 24.73 -6.53
CA ASN A 69 25.75 25.17 -7.17
C ASN A 69 26.24 24.20 -8.26
N ASP A 70 26.07 22.88 -8.08
CA ASP A 70 26.41 21.88 -9.10
C ASP A 70 25.55 22.00 -10.38
N GLN A 71 24.40 22.66 -10.30
CA GLN A 71 23.50 22.89 -11.45
C GLN A 71 23.85 24.13 -12.30
N LYS A 72 24.91 24.89 -12.01
CA LYS A 72 25.33 26.02 -12.85
C LYS A 72 26.28 25.53 -13.97
N PRO A 73 25.89 25.55 -15.26
CA PRO A 73 26.68 24.94 -16.30
C PRO A 73 27.82 25.87 -16.72
N ALA A 74 29.06 25.42 -16.52
CA ALA A 74 30.20 25.86 -17.31
C ALA A 74 30.87 24.63 -17.92
N ASN A 75 30.84 24.58 -19.25
CA ASN A 75 31.63 23.68 -20.08
C ASN A 75 33.07 23.54 -19.56
N ALA A 76 33.49 22.32 -19.25
CA ALA A 76 34.82 21.81 -19.59
C ALA A 76 34.86 20.30 -19.36
N VAL A 77 35.14 19.58 -20.44
CA VAL A 77 35.64 18.20 -20.44
C VAL A 77 36.91 18.15 -19.60
N GLN A 78 37.01 17.22 -18.65
CA GLN A 78 38.19 16.35 -18.48
C GLN A 78 37.95 15.29 -17.41
N ALA A 79 38.16 14.05 -17.85
CA ALA A 79 38.34 12.88 -17.01
C ALA A 79 39.60 13.04 -16.15
N MET A 80 39.54 12.69 -14.86
CA MET A 80 40.66 12.15 -14.11
C MET A 80 40.16 11.20 -13.01
N ALA A 81 40.90 10.11 -12.88
CA ALA A 81 40.62 8.93 -12.07
C ALA A 81 41.20 9.04 -10.64
N GLU A 82 40.75 8.07 -9.82
CA GLU A 82 41.32 7.56 -8.54
C GLU A 82 40.82 8.15 -7.21
N PRO A 83 40.92 7.42 -6.07
CA PRO A 83 40.94 5.96 -5.87
C PRO A 83 39.80 5.48 -4.94
N ILE A 84 39.28 4.28 -5.18
CA ILE A 84 38.30 3.62 -4.31
C ILE A 84 39.04 2.93 -3.17
N VAL A 85 38.70 3.30 -1.93
CA VAL A 85 39.12 2.61 -0.71
C VAL A 85 38.18 1.43 -0.47
N ASP A 86 38.76 0.24 -0.34
CA ASP A 86 38.08 -1.03 -0.03
C ASP A 86 37.25 -0.93 1.25
N ILE A 87 35.95 -1.17 1.13
CA ILE A 87 35.05 -1.56 2.22
C ILE A 87 34.50 -2.93 1.83
N ASP A 88 34.89 -3.95 2.61
CA ASP A 88 34.36 -5.32 2.51
C ASP A 88 32.82 -5.29 2.61
N MET A 89 32.17 -5.45 1.46
CA MET A 89 30.74 -5.63 1.33
C MET A 89 30.48 -7.12 1.19
N VAL A 90 29.96 -7.71 2.27
CA VAL A 90 29.36 -9.05 2.31
C VAL A 90 28.40 -9.20 1.14
N GLY A 91 28.71 -10.16 0.26
CA GLY A 91 28.00 -10.39 -1.00
C GLY A 91 26.51 -10.74 -0.80
N PRO A 92 25.67 -10.45 -1.81
CA PRO A 92 24.25 -10.76 -1.77
C PRO A 92 24.04 -12.29 -1.78
N PRO A 93 23.09 -12.83 -0.98
CA PRO A 93 22.66 -14.21 -1.15
C PRO A 93 21.94 -14.38 -2.50
N ASP A 94 22.27 -15.46 -3.19
CA ASP A 94 21.74 -15.85 -4.50
C ASP A 94 20.19 -15.94 -4.55
N PRO A 95 19.58 -15.72 -5.73
CA PRO A 95 18.15 -15.79 -5.93
C PRO A 95 17.70 -17.23 -6.13
N ASP A 96 17.06 -17.84 -5.13
CA ASP A 96 16.50 -19.17 -5.26
C ASP A 96 14.96 -19.12 -5.42
N SER A 97 14.56 -19.23 -6.69
CA SER A 97 13.48 -20.07 -7.23
C SER A 97 12.04 -19.89 -6.72
N ASP A 98 11.19 -19.43 -7.65
CA ASP A 98 9.73 -19.42 -7.59
C ASP A 98 9.14 -20.76 -7.10
N ILE A 99 8.45 -20.74 -5.96
CA ILE A 99 7.60 -21.84 -5.51
C ILE A 99 6.17 -21.53 -6.00
N PRO A 100 5.54 -22.38 -6.84
CA PRO A 100 4.14 -22.21 -7.17
C PRO A 100 3.30 -22.59 -5.93
N MET A 101 2.62 -21.59 -5.37
CA MET A 101 1.61 -21.77 -4.34
C MET A 101 0.40 -22.44 -4.99
N GLU A 102 0.23 -23.76 -4.80
CA GLU A 102 -1.00 -24.46 -5.16
C GLU A 102 -2.15 -23.94 -4.28
N ASP A 103 -3.12 -23.29 -4.91
CA ASP A 103 -4.38 -22.88 -4.31
C ASP A 103 -5.21 -24.11 -3.92
N SER A 104 -4.99 -24.61 -2.70
CA SER A 104 -5.87 -25.57 -2.03
C SER A 104 -6.41 -24.94 -0.74
N TYR A 105 -7.25 -23.92 -0.90
CA TYR A 105 -8.25 -23.55 0.09
C TYR A 105 -9.62 -23.78 -0.51
N ALA A 106 -10.06 -25.04 -0.48
CA ALA A 106 -11.46 -25.37 -0.62
C ALA A 106 -12.17 -24.95 0.68
N ASP A 107 -13.05 -23.99 0.52
CA ASP A 107 -13.93 -23.37 1.49
C ASP A 107 -15.05 -24.36 1.88
N ASP A 108 -14.83 -25.17 2.92
CA ASP A 108 -15.90 -25.96 3.56
C ASP A 108 -16.42 -25.19 4.78
N VAL A 109 -17.24 -24.17 4.52
CA VAL A 109 -18.13 -23.61 5.54
C VAL A 109 -19.44 -24.39 5.47
N ALA A 110 -19.57 -25.37 6.37
CA ALA A 110 -20.84 -26.03 6.63
C ALA A 110 -21.80 -25.02 7.26
N ASP A 111 -22.92 -24.72 6.58
CA ASP A 111 -24.07 -24.08 7.18
C ASP A 111 -25.29 -24.99 6.96
N ASP A 112 -25.60 -25.74 8.01
CA ASP A 112 -26.86 -26.45 8.19
C ASP A 112 -27.88 -25.44 8.72
N LEU A 113 -28.98 -25.22 8.00
CA LEU A 113 -30.34 -25.14 8.53
C LEU A 113 -31.36 -24.87 7.40
N GLY A 114 -32.10 -25.91 7.00
CA GLY A 114 -33.57 -25.89 6.85
C GLY A 114 -34.27 -25.08 5.74
N HIS A 115 -34.90 -25.84 4.83
CA HIS A 115 -36.16 -25.60 4.10
C HIS A 115 -36.18 -24.85 2.73
N ASP A 116 -36.19 -25.71 1.70
CA ASP A 116 -37.21 -25.84 0.64
C ASP A 116 -37.19 -24.93 -0.63
N LYS A 117 -37.03 -25.65 -1.76
CA LYS A 117 -37.43 -25.39 -3.17
C LYS A 117 -36.44 -24.77 -4.17
N ASP A 118 -35.84 -25.67 -4.94
CA ASP A 118 -35.65 -25.61 -6.39
C ASP A 118 -35.17 -24.30 -7.02
N SER A 119 -33.95 -23.88 -6.67
CA SER A 119 -33.11 -23.15 -7.60
C SER A 119 -31.86 -23.97 -7.87
N LYS A 120 -31.82 -24.67 -9.02
CA LYS A 120 -30.60 -25.28 -9.55
C LYS A 120 -29.49 -24.23 -9.54
N LEU A 121 -28.57 -24.33 -8.59
CA LEU A 121 -27.32 -23.59 -8.58
C LEU A 121 -26.60 -23.97 -9.88
N LYS A 122 -26.68 -23.09 -10.88
CA LYS A 122 -25.91 -23.23 -12.11
C LYS A 122 -24.44 -23.15 -11.70
N ARG A 123 -23.78 -24.31 -11.58
CA ARG A 123 -22.32 -24.39 -11.49
C ARG A 123 -21.73 -23.47 -12.56
N SER A 124 -21.03 -22.43 -12.10
CA SER A 124 -20.27 -21.53 -12.97
C SER A 124 -19.34 -22.39 -13.80
N ARG A 125 -19.52 -22.38 -15.12
CA ARG A 125 -18.63 -23.13 -16.01
C ARG A 125 -17.26 -22.46 -15.95
N PRO A 126 -16.17 -23.21 -15.76
CA PRO A 126 -14.83 -22.65 -15.83
C PRO A 126 -14.65 -21.96 -17.19
N ARG A 127 -14.13 -20.74 -17.14
CA ARG A 127 -13.91 -19.91 -18.32
C ARG A 127 -12.90 -20.60 -19.24
N THR A 128 -13.19 -20.67 -20.54
CA THR A 128 -12.30 -21.26 -21.53
C THR A 128 -10.92 -20.58 -21.49
N GLU A 129 -9.83 -21.35 -21.56
CA GLU A 129 -8.45 -20.82 -21.50
C GLU A 129 -8.19 -19.71 -22.53
N GLU A 130 -8.77 -19.84 -23.71
CA GLU A 130 -8.69 -18.83 -24.79
C GLU A 130 -9.23 -17.45 -24.34
N ALA A 131 -10.30 -17.45 -23.55
CA ALA A 131 -10.88 -16.22 -23.03
C ALA A 131 -10.02 -15.60 -21.91
N LEU A 132 -9.26 -16.40 -21.16
CA LEU A 132 -8.27 -15.89 -20.20
C LEU A 132 -7.08 -15.26 -20.92
N LYS A 133 -6.56 -15.93 -21.96
CA LYS A 133 -5.48 -15.41 -22.81
C LYS A 133 -5.87 -14.08 -23.47
N SER A 134 -7.11 -13.97 -23.95
CA SER A 134 -7.64 -12.73 -24.52
C SER A 134 -7.73 -11.60 -23.51
N VAL A 135 -8.22 -11.85 -22.29
CA VAL A 135 -8.27 -10.82 -21.23
C VAL A 135 -6.88 -10.39 -20.80
N HIS A 136 -5.96 -11.35 -20.66
CA HIS A 136 -4.57 -11.06 -20.32
C HIS A 136 -3.92 -10.17 -21.39
N ALA A 137 -4.09 -10.50 -22.67
CA ALA A 137 -3.61 -9.66 -23.78
C ALA A 137 -4.22 -8.25 -23.75
N ALA A 138 -5.50 -8.11 -23.40
CA ALA A 138 -6.16 -6.81 -23.24
C ALA A 138 -5.61 -6.01 -22.05
N TRP A 139 -5.20 -6.66 -20.96
CA TRP A 139 -4.52 -5.99 -19.86
C TRP A 139 -3.12 -5.52 -20.25
N LEU A 140 -2.36 -6.36 -20.97
CA LEU A 140 -1.02 -6.01 -21.44
C LEU A 140 -1.03 -4.78 -22.37
N SER A 141 -2.07 -4.60 -23.18
CA SER A 141 -2.19 -3.40 -24.01
C SER A 141 -2.70 -2.18 -23.22
N LEU A 142 -3.50 -2.39 -22.18
CA LEU A 142 -4.08 -1.31 -21.39
C LEU A 142 -3.08 -0.68 -20.42
N ILE A 143 -2.32 -1.50 -19.69
CA ILE A 143 -1.44 -1.04 -18.60
C ILE A 143 -0.47 0.07 -19.05
N PRO A 144 0.28 -0.07 -20.17
CA PRO A 144 1.19 0.98 -20.62
C PRO A 144 0.47 2.30 -20.93
N SER A 145 -0.77 2.23 -21.43
CA SER A 145 -1.54 3.44 -21.77
C SER A 145 -2.02 4.22 -20.56
N VAL A 146 -2.19 3.55 -19.42
CA VAL A 146 -2.76 4.12 -18.19
C VAL A 146 -1.67 4.53 -17.18
N LEU A 147 -0.46 3.98 -17.32
CA LEU A 147 0.68 4.24 -16.44
C LEU A 147 0.98 5.74 -16.27
N GLU A 148 0.91 6.51 -17.36
CA GLU A 148 1.18 7.95 -17.30
C GLU A 148 0.15 8.70 -16.44
N ASP A 149 -1.14 8.38 -16.61
CA ASP A 149 -2.21 8.96 -15.79
C ASP A 149 -2.09 8.52 -14.33
N TYR A 150 -1.61 7.30 -14.08
CA TYR A 150 -1.33 6.79 -12.74
C TYR A 150 -0.19 7.57 -12.05
N ASN A 151 0.93 7.78 -12.75
CA ASN A 151 2.07 8.52 -12.22
C ASN A 151 1.67 9.97 -11.91
N SER A 152 0.90 10.61 -12.79
CA SER A 152 0.37 11.96 -12.56
C SER A 152 -0.55 12.01 -11.33
N TYR A 153 -1.38 10.99 -11.14
CA TYR A 153 -2.20 10.84 -9.94
C TYR A 153 -1.34 10.70 -8.68
N LEU A 154 -0.33 9.83 -8.67
CA LEU A 154 0.55 9.65 -7.51
C LEU A 154 1.32 10.91 -7.13
N GLN A 155 1.91 11.60 -8.11
CA GLN A 155 2.59 12.88 -7.88
C GLN A 155 1.64 13.91 -7.26
N SER A 156 0.40 13.94 -7.74
CA SER A 156 -0.64 14.80 -7.19
C SER A 156 -1.07 14.36 -5.79
N ALA A 157 -1.16 13.07 -5.50
CA ALA A 157 -1.60 12.52 -4.22
C ALA A 157 -0.54 12.70 -3.11
N HIS A 158 0.74 12.52 -3.41
CA HIS A 158 1.84 12.60 -2.43
C HIS A 158 2.00 14.00 -1.81
N SER A 159 1.57 15.04 -2.51
CA SER A 159 1.63 16.42 -2.02
C SER A 159 0.43 16.83 -1.17
N ARG A 160 -0.57 15.94 -0.97
CA ARG A 160 -1.87 16.30 -0.43
C ARG A 160 -2.14 15.67 0.94
N THR A 161 -2.61 16.49 1.87
CA THR A 161 -3.11 16.05 3.18
C THR A 161 -4.63 15.82 3.18
N VAL A 162 -5.34 16.21 2.11
CA VAL A 162 -6.80 16.18 1.99
C VAL A 162 -7.21 15.46 0.71
N ARG A 163 -8.21 14.58 0.80
CA ARG A 163 -8.79 13.90 -0.37
C ARG A 163 -9.45 14.92 -1.30
N VAL A 164 -9.04 14.91 -2.56
CA VAL A 164 -9.63 15.79 -3.59
C VAL A 164 -10.86 15.12 -4.19
N LYS A 165 -11.92 15.90 -4.36
CA LYS A 165 -13.12 15.45 -5.06
C LYS A 165 -12.75 15.20 -6.53
N PRO A 166 -13.05 14.02 -7.09
CA PRO A 166 -12.73 13.73 -8.49
C PRO A 166 -13.44 14.70 -9.42
N ASP A 167 -12.72 15.19 -10.42
CA ASP A 167 -13.28 16.05 -11.47
C ASP A 167 -13.60 15.19 -12.69
N TRP A 168 -14.90 15.04 -12.93
CA TRP A 168 -15.42 14.28 -14.05
C TRP A 168 -15.60 15.13 -15.32
N SER A 169 -15.13 16.39 -15.31
CA SER A 169 -15.14 17.26 -16.48
C SER A 169 -14.41 16.60 -17.65
N PHE A 170 -15.10 16.47 -18.79
CA PHE A 170 -14.58 15.81 -19.99
C PHE A 170 -14.32 16.86 -21.07
N SER A 171 -13.07 16.91 -21.54
CA SER A 171 -12.65 17.68 -22.70
C SER A 171 -11.86 16.79 -23.64
N CYS A 172 -12.33 16.63 -24.87
CA CYS A 172 -11.62 15.89 -25.92
C CYS A 172 -10.55 16.79 -26.53
N PRO A 173 -9.28 16.34 -26.66
CA PRO A 173 -8.22 17.16 -27.28
C PRO A 173 -8.53 17.51 -28.75
N SER A 174 -9.25 16.63 -29.46
CA SER A 174 -9.56 16.78 -30.88
C SER A 174 -10.89 17.50 -31.16
N GLY A 175 -11.74 17.71 -30.15
CA GLY A 175 -13.02 18.44 -30.27
C GLY A 175 -14.12 17.80 -31.13
N THR A 176 -13.81 16.85 -32.01
CA THR A 176 -14.75 16.23 -32.98
C THR A 176 -14.98 14.74 -32.76
N CYS A 177 -14.53 14.20 -31.64
CA CYS A 177 -14.61 12.77 -31.32
C CYS A 177 -16.02 12.37 -30.85
N TYR A 178 -16.44 11.14 -31.15
CA TYR A 178 -17.67 10.58 -30.58
C TYR A 178 -17.49 10.32 -29.08
N VAL A 179 -18.42 10.83 -28.28
CA VAL A 179 -18.35 10.71 -26.81
C VAL A 179 -19.34 9.66 -26.35
N GLN A 180 -18.83 8.63 -25.71
CA GLN A 180 -19.63 7.61 -25.03
C GLN A 180 -19.69 7.91 -23.54
N THR A 181 -20.80 7.55 -22.90
CA THR A 181 -20.95 7.69 -21.45
C THR A 181 -21.36 6.34 -20.86
N SER A 182 -20.65 5.94 -19.81
CA SER A 182 -20.90 4.69 -19.09
C SER A 182 -21.11 4.97 -17.60
N LEU A 183 -22.03 4.23 -16.99
CA LEU A 183 -22.22 4.22 -15.54
C LEU A 183 -21.29 3.19 -14.92
N ILE A 184 -20.45 3.61 -13.98
CA ILE A 184 -19.49 2.76 -13.29
C ILE A 184 -19.74 2.82 -11.80
N LEU A 185 -19.73 1.66 -11.16
CA LEU A 185 -19.77 1.54 -9.70
C LEU A 185 -18.36 1.71 -9.13
N CYS A 186 -18.14 2.79 -8.39
CA CYS A 186 -16.86 3.12 -7.79
C CYS A 186 -16.86 2.73 -6.30
N LEU A 187 -15.86 1.96 -5.90
CA LEU A 187 -15.61 1.56 -4.52
C LEU A 187 -14.51 2.44 -3.92
N HIS A 188 -14.88 3.28 -2.96
CA HIS A 188 -13.96 4.03 -2.12
C HIS A 188 -13.86 3.40 -0.73
N PHE A 189 -12.98 3.92 0.13
CA PHE A 189 -12.82 3.45 1.51
C PHE A 189 -14.11 3.45 2.32
N ASP A 190 -14.83 4.57 2.30
CA ASP A 190 -15.93 4.82 3.25
C ASP A 190 -17.30 4.65 2.60
N PHE A 191 -17.37 4.59 1.27
CA PHE A 191 -18.62 4.58 0.52
C PHE A 191 -18.50 3.97 -0.87
N LEU A 192 -19.66 3.57 -1.40
CA LEU A 192 -19.85 3.09 -2.76
C LEU A 192 -20.65 4.14 -3.53
N VAL A 193 -20.24 4.49 -4.75
CA VAL A 193 -20.91 5.52 -5.55
C VAL A 193 -20.96 5.13 -7.02
N SER A 194 -22.10 5.34 -7.68
CA SER A 194 -22.22 5.17 -9.13
C SER A 194 -21.91 6.50 -9.83
N VAL A 195 -20.92 6.50 -10.71
CA VAL A 195 -20.46 7.68 -11.45
C VAL A 195 -20.70 7.50 -12.93
N GLN A 196 -21.19 8.55 -13.60
CA GLN A 196 -21.22 8.60 -15.07
C GLN A 196 -19.89 9.13 -15.59
N VAL A 197 -19.23 8.33 -16.41
CA VAL A 197 -17.93 8.67 -16.99
C VAL A 197 -18.09 8.80 -18.50
N SER A 198 -17.82 10.00 -19.01
CA SER A 198 -17.72 10.26 -20.44
C SER A 198 -16.30 9.99 -20.95
N PHE A 199 -16.19 9.29 -22.08
CA PHE A 199 -14.94 8.88 -22.71
C PHE A 199 -15.07 8.92 -24.24
N CYS A 200 -13.93 8.91 -24.93
CA CYS A 200 -13.86 8.89 -26.39
C CYS A 200 -12.68 8.02 -26.84
N ASP A 201 -12.54 7.80 -28.14
CA ASP A 201 -11.44 7.01 -28.70
C ASP A 201 -10.05 7.61 -28.41
N CYS A 202 -9.97 8.94 -28.26
CA CYS A 202 -8.73 9.62 -27.90
C CYS A 202 -8.33 9.40 -26.43
N ARG A 203 -9.31 9.19 -25.55
CA ARG A 203 -9.09 9.02 -24.11
C ARG A 203 -9.99 7.93 -23.56
N ASN A 204 -9.39 6.74 -23.46
CA ASN A 204 -10.05 5.53 -22.95
C ASN A 204 -10.65 5.74 -21.56
N ILE A 205 -11.71 4.99 -21.30
CA ILE A 205 -12.41 4.99 -20.00
C ILE A 205 -11.47 4.68 -18.83
N SER A 206 -10.54 3.75 -19.01
CA SER A 206 -9.55 3.36 -17.99
C SER A 206 -8.60 4.50 -17.63
N ARG A 207 -8.15 5.29 -18.61
CA ARG A 207 -7.30 6.47 -18.37
C ARG A 207 -8.03 7.52 -17.53
N ARG A 208 -9.32 7.71 -17.80
CA ARG A 208 -10.19 8.64 -17.04
C ARG A 208 -10.46 8.19 -15.62
N LEU A 209 -10.63 6.88 -15.41
CA LEU A 209 -10.78 6.33 -14.06
C LEU A 209 -9.49 6.54 -13.26
N VAL A 210 -8.33 6.18 -13.84
CA VAL A 210 -7.06 6.25 -13.13
C VAL A 210 -6.62 7.68 -12.87
N SER A 211 -6.84 8.62 -13.79
CA SER A 211 -6.59 10.05 -13.52
C SER A 211 -7.40 10.60 -12.35
N ASN A 212 -8.52 9.95 -12.00
CA ASN A 212 -9.38 10.28 -10.86
C ASN A 212 -9.15 9.40 -9.63
N GLY A 213 -8.08 8.59 -9.61
CA GLY A 213 -7.75 7.74 -8.46
C GLY A 213 -8.52 6.42 -8.39
N LEU A 214 -9.08 5.94 -9.51
CA LEU A 214 -9.87 4.72 -9.59
C LEU A 214 -9.26 3.73 -10.60
N PHE A 215 -9.07 2.49 -10.18
CA PHE A 215 -8.59 1.41 -11.02
C PHE A 215 -9.75 0.56 -11.55
N PRO A 216 -9.89 0.36 -12.87
CA PRO A 216 -10.94 -0.48 -13.44
C PRO A 216 -10.74 -1.96 -13.08
N THR A 217 -11.82 -2.73 -12.91
CA THR A 217 -11.74 -4.19 -12.69
C THR A 217 -11.70 -5.01 -13.97
N SER A 218 -11.87 -4.37 -15.14
CA SER A 218 -11.89 -5.02 -16.45
C SER A 218 -11.25 -4.10 -17.51
N PRO A 219 -10.46 -4.65 -18.44
CA PRO A 219 -9.71 -3.83 -19.38
C PRO A 219 -10.58 -3.26 -20.51
N SER A 220 -11.62 -4.00 -20.93
CA SER A 220 -12.46 -3.62 -22.07
C SER A 220 -13.75 -2.92 -21.67
N GLN A 221 -14.40 -3.37 -20.58
CA GLN A 221 -15.68 -2.83 -20.16
C GLN A 221 -15.80 -2.84 -18.62
N PRO A 222 -15.18 -1.84 -17.95
CA PRO A 222 -15.27 -1.73 -16.51
C PRO A 222 -16.69 -1.35 -16.09
N ARG A 223 -17.34 -2.22 -15.33
CA ARG A 223 -18.60 -1.90 -14.62
C ARG A 223 -18.34 -1.47 -13.18
N VAL A 224 -17.19 -1.88 -12.65
CA VAL A 224 -16.73 -1.57 -11.31
C VAL A 224 -15.33 -0.99 -11.41
N ALA A 225 -15.04 0.00 -10.57
CA ALA A 225 -13.71 0.54 -10.37
C ALA A 225 -13.44 0.68 -8.87
N ILE A 226 -12.20 0.47 -8.46
CA ILE A 226 -11.78 0.46 -7.05
C ILE A 226 -10.81 1.61 -6.84
N SER A 227 -10.94 2.33 -5.73
CA SER A 227 -10.01 3.42 -5.41
C SER A 227 -8.58 2.91 -5.27
N ILE A 228 -7.63 3.60 -5.91
CA ILE A 228 -6.20 3.27 -5.85
C ILE A 228 -5.71 3.31 -4.41
N ASP A 229 -6.06 4.36 -3.67
CA ASP A 229 -5.72 4.47 -2.25
C ASP A 229 -6.22 3.26 -1.44
N LEU A 230 -7.38 2.69 -1.80
CA LEU A 230 -7.93 1.50 -1.15
C LEU A 230 -7.08 0.27 -1.46
N LEU A 231 -6.68 0.10 -2.71
CA LEU A 231 -5.77 -0.97 -3.11
C LEU A 231 -4.43 -0.84 -2.38
N ASP A 232 -3.85 0.36 -2.27
CA ASP A 232 -2.60 0.60 -1.55
C ASP A 232 -2.71 0.20 -0.06
N PHE A 233 -3.83 0.53 0.58
CA PHE A 233 -4.09 0.08 1.95
C PHE A 233 -4.19 -1.44 2.06
N TYR A 234 -4.87 -2.10 1.13
CA TYR A 234 -4.96 -3.56 1.10
C TYR A 234 -3.58 -4.21 0.86
N PHE A 235 -2.74 -3.64 0.00
CA PHE A 235 -1.36 -4.12 -0.20
C PHE A 235 -0.54 -4.00 1.08
N ALA A 236 -0.58 -2.85 1.76
CA ALA A 236 0.12 -2.66 3.03
C ALA A 236 -0.38 -3.61 4.13
N LEU A 237 -1.70 -3.89 4.17
CA LEU A 237 -2.27 -4.85 5.11
C LEU A 237 -1.77 -6.27 4.84
N PHE A 238 -1.76 -6.68 3.58
CA PHE A 238 -1.34 -8.01 3.18
C PHE A 238 0.13 -8.26 3.51
N GLU A 239 1.01 -7.32 3.16
CA GLU A 239 2.45 -7.38 3.46
C GLU A 239 2.70 -7.56 4.96
N ARG A 240 2.06 -6.75 5.81
CA ARG A 240 2.22 -6.85 7.27
C ARG A 240 1.62 -8.11 7.88
N SER A 241 0.53 -8.62 7.31
CA SER A 241 -0.08 -9.87 7.77
C SER A 241 0.80 -11.08 7.45
N ALA A 242 1.42 -11.10 6.26
CA ALA A 242 2.35 -12.14 5.85
C ALA A 242 3.61 -12.14 6.74
N ASP A 243 4.14 -10.96 7.06
CA ASP A 243 5.26 -10.81 8.01
C ASP A 243 4.90 -11.36 9.39
N ALA A 244 3.70 -11.07 9.91
CA ALA A 244 3.27 -11.53 11.21
C ALA A 244 3.16 -13.06 11.28
N VAL A 245 2.58 -13.69 10.24
CA VAL A 245 2.49 -15.15 10.14
C VAL A 245 3.88 -15.77 10.02
N SER A 246 4.76 -15.17 9.21
CA SER A 246 6.13 -15.65 9.01
C SER A 246 6.96 -15.53 10.29
N ALA A 247 6.84 -14.42 11.02
CA ALA A 247 7.49 -14.20 12.30
C ALA A 247 7.00 -15.20 13.36
N LEU A 248 5.69 -15.48 13.41
CA LEU A 248 5.11 -16.48 14.30
C LEU A 248 5.64 -17.89 13.97
N ALA A 249 5.65 -18.28 12.70
CA ALA A 249 6.16 -19.56 12.25
C ALA A 249 7.65 -19.73 12.61
N SER A 250 8.46 -18.68 12.41
CA SER A 250 9.88 -18.66 12.80
C SER A 250 10.06 -18.80 14.30
N ALA A 251 9.28 -18.05 15.11
CA ALA A 251 9.33 -18.14 16.56
C ALA A 251 8.94 -19.53 17.08
N LEU A 252 7.92 -20.15 16.48
CA LEU A 252 7.52 -21.52 16.78
C LEU A 252 8.62 -22.51 16.41
N LYS A 253 9.24 -22.37 15.23
CA LYS A 253 10.37 -23.20 14.80
C LYS A 253 11.49 -23.18 15.84
N THR A 254 11.98 -21.99 16.22
CA THR A 254 13.02 -21.84 17.24
C THR A 254 12.57 -22.38 18.61
N PHE A 255 11.31 -22.20 18.99
CA PHE A 255 10.77 -22.68 20.27
C PHE A 255 10.73 -24.21 20.36
N TYR A 256 10.42 -24.89 19.26
CA TYR A 256 10.42 -26.35 19.18
C TYR A 256 11.84 -26.93 19.07
N GLU A 257 12.72 -26.30 18.28
CA GLU A 257 14.14 -26.67 18.18
C GLU A 257 14.83 -26.64 19.55
N ARG A 258 14.58 -25.59 20.35
CA ARG A 258 15.12 -25.47 21.72
C ARG A 258 14.67 -26.57 22.68
N ARG A 259 13.55 -27.25 22.38
CA ARG A 259 13.06 -28.39 23.16
C ARG A 259 13.48 -29.75 22.59
N GLY A 260 14.31 -29.76 21.56
CA GLY A 260 14.80 -30.98 20.93
C GLY A 260 13.80 -31.63 19.97
N PHE A 261 12.74 -30.90 19.57
CA PHE A 261 11.86 -31.37 18.49
C PHE A 261 12.44 -30.91 17.14
N PRO A 262 12.87 -31.84 16.26
CA PRO A 262 13.33 -31.48 14.93
C PRO A 262 12.14 -31.01 14.09
N VAL A 263 12.11 -29.72 13.75
CA VAL A 263 11.16 -29.19 12.78
C VAL A 263 11.68 -29.59 11.40
N LEU A 264 11.00 -30.53 10.75
CA LEU A 264 11.36 -31.00 9.42
C LEU A 264 11.07 -29.89 8.41
N ASP A 265 12.07 -29.09 8.07
CA ASP A 265 12.08 -28.43 6.77
C ASP A 265 12.17 -29.55 5.74
N SER A 266 11.12 -29.74 4.94
CA SER A 266 10.96 -30.85 4.00
C SER A 266 11.98 -30.86 2.84
N LYS A 267 13.07 -30.09 2.94
CA LYS A 267 14.11 -29.98 1.93
C LYS A 267 15.31 -30.93 2.10
N VAL A 268 15.37 -31.76 3.14
CA VAL A 268 16.45 -32.76 3.29
C VAL A 268 15.91 -34.14 3.60
N CYS A 269 15.33 -34.77 2.58
CA CYS A 269 15.30 -36.23 2.46
C CYS A 269 16.29 -36.65 1.36
N MET A 270 17.57 -36.30 1.48
CA MET A 270 18.63 -36.98 0.72
C MET A 270 19.79 -37.34 1.62
N GLY A 271 19.83 -38.64 1.93
CA GLY A 271 21.05 -39.45 1.95
C GLY A 271 22.14 -39.07 2.95
N THR A 272 22.12 -39.73 4.10
CA THR A 272 23.37 -40.14 4.77
C THR A 272 23.29 -41.63 5.08
N ASN A 273 23.67 -42.45 4.08
CA ASN A 273 24.12 -43.81 4.36
C ASN A 273 25.45 -43.70 5.10
N HIS A 274 25.46 -44.06 6.38
CA HIS A 274 26.67 -44.24 7.16
C HIS A 274 27.50 -45.39 6.56
N SER A 275 28.65 -45.04 5.97
CA SER A 275 29.78 -45.96 5.80
C SER A 275 30.39 -46.21 7.18
N VAL A 276 30.15 -47.39 7.73
CA VAL A 276 30.88 -47.88 8.91
C VAL A 276 32.14 -48.58 8.39
N ALA A 277 33.27 -47.88 8.53
CA ALA A 277 34.58 -48.49 8.58
C ALA A 277 35.01 -48.59 10.04
N ALA A 278 35.14 -49.82 10.57
CA ALA A 278 36.15 -50.17 11.58
C ALA A 278 36.13 -51.68 11.92
N ALA A 279 37.30 -52.29 11.73
CA ALA A 279 37.95 -53.31 12.57
C ALA A 279 37.26 -54.67 12.80
N ASN A 280 37.74 -55.70 12.09
CA ASN A 280 38.72 -56.66 12.63
C ASN A 280 39.33 -57.52 11.51
#